data_AF-A0A537MSC6-F1
#
_entry.id   AF-A0A537MSC6-F1
#
_cell.length_a   1.000
_cell.length_b   1.000
_cell.length_c   1.000
_cell.angle_alpha   90.00
_cell.angle_beta   90.00
_cell.angle_gamma   90.00
#
_symmetry.space_group_name_H-M   'P 1'
#
loop_
_entity.id
_entity.type
_entity.pdbx_description
1 polymer ?
#
loop_
_entity_poly.entity_id
_entity_poly.type
_entity_poly.pdbx_seq_one_letter_code
_entity_poly.pdbx_strand_id
1 'polypeptide(L)' 'MIDIGFIGLGTMGRPMAGHLQAAGHRLYLHDVGPIAPELVAG' A
#
# COMPACT_ATOMS: atom_id res chain seq x y z
N MET A 1 7.08 3.16 -13.36
CA MET A 1 6.61 4.01 -12.25
C MET A 1 5.27 4.62 -12.63
N ILE A 2 4.23 4.35 -11.85
CA ILE A 2 2.88 4.93 -12.00
C ILE A 2 2.31 5.23 -10.61
N ASP A 3 1.31 6.11 -10.58
CA ASP A 3 0.57 6.48 -9.37
C ASP A 3 -0.67 5.57 -9.22
N ILE A 4 -0.81 4.92 -8.06
CA ILE A 4 -1.85 3.93 -7.81
C ILE A 4 -2.61 4.29 -6.53
N GLY A 5 -3.94 4.42 -6.63
CA GLY A 5 -4.82 4.43 -5.46
C GLY A 5 -5.13 3.01 -5.01
N PHE A 6 -4.90 2.70 -3.73
CA PHE A 6 -5.10 1.37 -3.17
C PHE A 6 -5.99 1.44 -1.92
N ILE A 7 -7.18 0.83 -2.00
CA ILE A 7 -8.19 0.85 -0.94
C ILE A 7 -8.31 -0.56 -0.35
N GLY A 8 -8.08 -0.70 0.95
CA GLY A 8 -8.18 -1.97 1.68
C GLY A 8 -6.83 -2.64 1.87
N LEU A 9 -6.34 -2.64 3.11
CA LEU A 9 -5.05 -3.12 3.60
C LEU A 9 -5.23 -4.20 4.69
N GLY A 10 -6.26 -5.03 4.52
CA GLY A 10 -6.43 -6.27 5.29
C GLY A 10 -5.36 -7.32 4.96
N THR A 11 -5.60 -8.58 5.35
CA THR A 11 -4.64 -9.69 5.19
C THR A 11 -4.09 -9.84 3.77
N MET A 12 -4.93 -9.62 2.75
CA MET A 12 -4.52 -9.69 1.34
C MET A 12 -3.96 -8.37 0.80
N GLY A 13 -4.58 -7.24 1.14
CA GLY A 13 -4.24 -5.94 0.55
C GLY A 13 -2.85 -5.44 0.96
N ARG A 14 -2.44 -5.70 2.21
CA ARG A 14 -1.12 -5.32 2.74
C ARG A 14 0.06 -5.84 1.91
N PRO A 15 0.21 -7.17 1.69
CA PRO A 15 1.32 -7.67 0.89
C PRO A 15 1.25 -7.24 -0.58
N MET A 16 0.04 -7.04 -1.13
CA MET A 16 -0.12 -6.53 -2.49
C MET A 16 0.38 -5.09 -2.63
N ALA A 17 0.05 -4.20 -1.68
CA ALA A 17 0.56 -2.83 -1.65
C ALA A 17 2.09 -2.81 -1.52
N GLY A 18 2.66 -3.65 -0.65
CA GLY A 18 4.11 -3.79 -0.50
C GLY A 18 4.82 -4.23 -1.79
N HIS A 19 4.27 -5.19 -2.55
CA HIS A 19 4.84 -5.59 -3.84
C HIS A 19 4.81 -4.45 -4.87
N LEU A 20 3.74 -3.66 -4.90
CA LEU A 20 3.63 -2.51 -5.79
C LEU A 20 4.64 -1.41 -5.40
N GLN A 21 4.88 -1.16 -4.10
CA GLN A 21 5.95 -0.27 -3.63
C GLN A 21 7.32 -0.79 -4.06
N ALA A 22 7.60 -2.08 -3.83
CA ALA A 22 8.87 -2.72 -4.19
C ALA A 22 9.15 -2.70 -5.69
N ALA A 23 8.09 -2.72 -6.52
CA ALA A 23 8.19 -2.56 -7.98
C ALA A 23 8.40 -1.09 -8.43
N GLY A 24 8.47 -0.13 -7.51
CA GLY A 24 8.74 1.28 -7.79
C GLY A 24 7.51 2.07 -8.22
N HIS A 25 6.31 1.65 -7.81
CA HIS A 25 5.08 2.43 -7.98
C HIS A 25 4.82 3.31 -6.76
N ARG A 26 4.30 4.52 -7.01
CA ARG A 26 3.87 5.42 -5.94
C ARG A 26 2.42 5.08 -5.58
N LEU A 27 2.17 4.88 -4.29
CA LEU A 27 0.85 4.48 -3.79
C LEU A 27 0.21 5.54 -2.92
N TYR A 28 -1.08 5.71 -3.12
CA TYR A 28 -1.98 6.44 -2.23
C TYR A 28 -2.86 5.42 -1.53
N LEU A 29 -2.67 5.26 -0.22
CA LEU A 29 -3.26 4.20 0.56
C LEU A 29 -4.49 4.70 1.32
N HIS A 30 -5.56 3.90 1.34
CA HIS A 30 -6.73 4.16 2.17
C HIS A 30 -7.23 2.86 2.81
N ASP A 31 -7.51 2.92 4.10
CA ASP A 31 -8.19 1.86 4.85
C ASP A 31 -9.09 2.50 5.90
N VAL A 32 -10.12 1.77 6.34
CA VAL A 32 -10.99 2.17 7.44
C VAL A 32 -10.30 2.01 8.80
N GLY A 33 -9.34 1.09 8.89
CA GLY A 33 -8.50 0.85 10.04
C GLY A 33 -7.11 1.50 9.91
N PRO A 34 -6.26 1.30 10.92
CA PRO A 34 -4.90 1.83 10.91
C PRO A 34 -4.09 1.27 9.73
N ILE A 35 -3.38 2.16 9.03
CA ILE A 35 -2.41 1.76 8.00
C ILE A 35 -1.17 1.22 8.70
N ALA A 36 -0.69 0.06 8.25
CA ALA A 36 0.46 -0.58 8.84
C ALA A 36 1.75 0.24 8.59
N PRO A 37 2.59 0.49 9.61
CA PRO A 37 3.74 1.39 9.50
C PRO A 37 4.71 1.05 8.38
N GLU A 38 4.88 -0.23 8.07
CA GLU A 38 5.76 -0.71 7.00
C GLU A 38 5.39 -0.20 5.60
N LEU A 39 4.12 0.20 5.39
CA LEU A 39 3.66 0.75 4.11
C LEU A 39 3.81 2.28 4.02
N VAL A 40 4.18 2.95 5.11
CA VAL A 40 4.26 4.42 5.20
C VAL A 40 5.69 4.92 5.45
N ALA A 41 6.58 4.04 5.90
CA ALA A 41 7.96 4.37 6.26
C ALA A 41 8.97 4.31 5.09
N GLY A 42 8.51 4.06 3.87
CA GLY A 42 9.32 3.96 2.64
C GLY A 42 9.54 5.29 1.92
#